data_AF-A0A2K6ENM6-F1
#
_entry.id   AF-A0A2K6ENM6-F1
#
_cell.length_a   1.000
_cell.length_b   1.000
_cell.length_c   1.000
_cell.angle_alpha   90.00
_cell.angle_beta   90.00
_cell.angle_gamma   90.00
#
_symmetry.space_group_name_H-M   'P 1'
#
loop_
_entity.id
_entity.type
_entity.pdbx_description
1 polymer ?
#
loop_
_entity_poly.entity_id
_entity_poly.type
_entity_poly.pdbx_seq_one_letter_code
_entity_poly.pdbx_strand_id
1 'polypeptide(L)'
;NYEHLLILYDDGKMVEEVDGRATQKLIVNLKPEKSYSFVLTNRGNSAGGLQHRVTAKTAPDVLRTKPAFIGKTNLDGMITVQLPEVPANENIK
;
A
#
# COMPACT_ATOMS: atom_id res chain seq x y z
N ASN A 1 -6.37 31.80 -1.45
CA ASN A 1 -6.84 30.60 -2.18
C ASN A 1 -5.72 29.59 -2.23
N TYR A 2 -5.84 28.52 -1.44
CA TYR A 2 -4.90 27.40 -1.52
C TYR A 2 -5.38 26.48 -2.64
N GLU A 3 -4.48 26.09 -3.54
CA GLU A 3 -4.79 25.16 -4.63
C GLU A 3 -5.16 23.80 -4.01
N HIS A 4 -6.28 23.22 -4.41
CA HIS A 4 -6.63 21.85 -4.04
C HIS A 4 -6.13 20.90 -5.12
N LEU A 5 -5.45 19.84 -4.70
CA LEU A 5 -4.95 18.78 -5.57
C LEU A 5 -5.78 17.52 -5.41
N LEU A 6 -5.72 16.65 -6.41
CA LEU A 6 -6.38 15.36 -6.47
C LEU A 6 -5.31 14.28 -6.72
N ILE A 7 -5.41 13.17 -6.02
CA ILE A 7 -4.68 11.94 -6.33
C ILE A 7 -5.67 10.97 -6.98
N LEU A 8 -5.40 10.59 -8.22
CA LEU A 8 -6.17 9.58 -8.98
C LEU A 8 -5.40 8.27 -9.01
N TYR A 9 -6.07 7.15 -8.74
CA TYR A 9 -5.47 5.82 -8.80
C TYR A 9 -6.51 4.75 -9.14
N ASP A 10 -6.04 3.51 -9.36
CA ASP A 10 -6.86 2.38 -9.84
C ASP A 10 -7.57 2.73 -11.16
N ASP A 11 -6.78 3.15 -12.15
CA ASP A 11 -7.24 3.60 -13.47
C ASP A 11 -8.22 4.79 -13.42
N GLY A 12 -8.06 5.66 -12.42
CA GLY A 12 -8.87 6.86 -12.24
C GLY A 12 -10.23 6.61 -11.55
N LYS A 13 -10.49 5.37 -11.09
CA LYS A 13 -11.72 5.03 -10.36
C LYS A 13 -11.73 5.59 -8.94
N MET A 14 -10.55 5.76 -8.35
CA MET A 14 -10.39 6.30 -7.01
C MET A 14 -9.84 7.72 -7.08
N VAL A 15 -10.38 8.60 -6.24
CA VAL A 15 -10.03 10.02 -6.16
C VAL A 15 -9.87 10.41 -4.70
N GLU A 16 -8.72 10.98 -4.36
CA GLU A 16 -8.44 11.52 -3.03
C GLU A 16 -8.12 13.01 -3.13
N GLU A 17 -8.85 13.85 -2.38
CA GLU A 17 -8.55 15.28 -2.28
C GLU A 17 -7.39 15.54 -1.31
N VAL A 18 -6.54 16.51 -1.66
CA VAL A 18 -5.33 16.89 -0.93
C VAL A 18 -5.21 18.43 -0.89
N ASP A 19 -4.87 18.99 0.26
CA ASP A 19 -4.47 20.42 0.35
C ASP A 19 -3.17 20.60 -0.44
N GLY A 20 -3.09 21.58 -1.35
CA GLY A 20 -1.91 21.80 -2.19
C GLY A 20 -0.63 22.20 -1.47
N ARG A 21 -0.69 22.50 -0.16
CA ARG A 21 0.49 22.69 0.70
C ARG A 21 0.93 21.41 1.39
N ALA A 22 0.11 20.36 1.39
CA ALA A 22 0.46 19.09 2.00
C ALA A 22 1.56 18.41 1.17
N THR A 23 2.60 17.93 1.85
CA THR A 23 3.70 17.18 1.23
C THR A 23 3.48 15.67 1.27
N GLN A 24 2.45 15.21 1.99
CA GLN A 24 2.16 13.79 2.20
C GLN A 24 0.66 13.53 2.30
N LYS A 25 0.24 12.35 1.84
CA LYS A 25 -1.11 11.80 2.00
C LYS A 25 -0.98 10.29 2.20
N LEU A 26 -1.67 9.77 3.22
CA LEU A 26 -1.75 8.33 3.46
C LEU A 26 -2.86 7.71 2.60
N ILE A 27 -2.51 6.70 1.81
CA ILE A 27 -3.45 5.88 1.05
C ILE A 27 -3.50 4.49 1.68
N VAL A 28 -4.68 4.05 2.11
CA VAL A 28 -4.90 2.78 2.81
C VAL A 28 -5.82 1.85 2.04
N ASN A 29 -6.04 0.64 2.56
CA ASN A 29 -6.97 -0.37 1.98
C ASN A 29 -6.61 -0.77 0.54
N LEU A 30 -5.33 -0.72 0.18
CA LEU A 30 -4.81 -1.22 -1.07
C LEU A 30 -4.64 -2.74 -1.00
N LYS A 31 -4.76 -3.42 -2.14
CA LYS A 31 -4.48 -4.85 -2.23
C LYS A 31 -2.98 -5.09 -2.02
N PRO A 32 -2.58 -6.12 -1.26
CA PRO A 32 -1.17 -6.49 -1.15
C PRO A 32 -0.64 -7.01 -2.49
N GLU A 33 0.68 -6.98 -2.64
CA GLU A 33 1.40 -7.49 -3.82
C GLU A 33 0.93 -6.89 -5.16
N LYS A 34 0.37 -5.67 -5.14
CA LYS A 34 -0.17 -5.01 -6.33
C LYS A 34 0.57 -3.70 -6.59
N SER A 35 0.98 -3.49 -7.84
CA SER A 35 1.49 -2.21 -8.31
C SER A 35 0.32 -1.25 -8.58
N TYR A 36 0.43 -0.03 -8.07
CA TYR A 36 -0.51 1.05 -8.29
C TYR A 36 0.19 2.23 -8.94
N SER A 37 -0.47 2.86 -9.91
CA SER A 37 -0.09 4.17 -10.44
C SER A 37 -0.94 5.25 -9.77
N PHE A 38 -0.29 6.28 -9.24
CA PHE A 38 -0.92 7.44 -8.62
C PHE A 38 -0.64 8.68 -9.47
N VAL A 39 -1.68 9.44 -9.79
CA VAL A 39 -1.58 10.70 -10.54
C VAL A 39 -1.98 11.85 -9.64
N LEU A 40 -1.06 12.75 -9.36
CA LEU A 40 -1.34 14.03 -8.71
C LEU A 40 -1.71 15.06 -9.78
N THR A 41 -2.88 15.67 -9.65
CA THR A 41 -3.41 16.69 -10.57
C THR A 41 -4.13 17.82 -9.82
N ASN A 42 -4.28 18.99 -10.43
CA ASN A 42 -5.13 20.05 -9.88
C ASN A 42 -6.62 19.85 -10.23
N ARG A 43 -7.51 20.46 -9.43
CA ARG A 43 -8.97 20.44 -9.67
C ARG A 43 -9.33 21.33 -10.86
N GLY A 44 -9.98 20.77 -11.90
CA GLY A 44 -10.51 21.54 -13.05
C GLY A 44 -9.66 21.52 -14.33
N ASN A 45 -8.79 20.53 -14.50
CA ASN A 45 -7.81 20.52 -15.58
C ASN A 45 -8.39 20.07 -16.94
N SER A 46 -8.90 21.01 -17.73
CA SER A 46 -9.23 20.83 -19.16
C SER A 46 -8.18 21.46 -20.10
N ALA A 47 -7.09 22.02 -19.57
CA ALA A 47 -6.17 22.90 -20.34
C ALA A 47 -4.66 22.67 -20.10
N GLY A 48 -4.24 21.48 -19.66
CA GLY A 48 -2.81 21.11 -19.64
C GLY A 48 -2.01 21.45 -18.36
N GLY A 49 -2.69 21.58 -17.22
CA GLY A 49 -2.08 21.75 -15.90
C GLY A 49 -1.34 20.51 -15.37
N LEU A 50 -0.73 20.66 -14.18
CA LEU A 50 0.11 19.67 -13.49
C LEU A 50 -0.50 18.27 -13.52
N GLN A 51 0.26 17.32 -14.09
CA GLN A 51 0.03 15.89 -13.94
C GLN A 51 1.36 15.24 -13.59
N HIS A 52 1.49 14.77 -12.35
CA HIS A 52 2.66 14.01 -11.92
C HIS A 52 2.26 12.57 -11.62
N ARG A 53 2.96 11.60 -12.19
CA ARG A 53 2.65 10.17 -12.04
C ARG A 53 3.78 9.46 -11.33
N VAL A 54 3.44 8.70 -10.30
CA VAL A 54 4.34 7.80 -9.60
C VAL A 54 3.74 6.40 -9.52
N THR A 55 4.60 5.40 -9.50
CA THR A 55 4.20 4.00 -9.36
C THR A 55 4.83 3.42 -8.11
N ALA A 56 4.05 2.69 -7.32
CA ALA A 56 4.54 1.99 -6.14
C ALA A 56 3.89 0.60 -6.05
N LYS A 57 4.64 -0.37 -5.53
CA LYS A 57 4.15 -1.73 -5.26
C LYS A 57 3.87 -1.88 -3.77
N THR A 58 2.70 -2.38 -3.42
CA THR A 58 2.37 -2.71 -2.03
C THR A 58 3.15 -3.93 -1.54
N ALA A 59 3.38 -4.00 -0.23
CA ALA A 59 4.09 -5.11 0.39
C ALA A 59 3.42 -6.47 0.12
N PRO A 60 4.17 -7.58 0.22
CA PRO A 60 3.58 -8.92 0.19
C PRO A 60 2.56 -9.12 1.30
N ASP A 61 1.67 -10.08 1.07
CA ASP A 61 0.67 -10.48 2.04
C ASP A 61 1.26 -11.53 2.99
N VAL A 62 1.97 -11.07 4.03
CA VAL A 62 2.79 -11.92 4.92
C VAL A 62 1.97 -12.62 6.01
N LEU A 63 0.77 -12.13 6.33
CA LEU A 63 -0.02 -12.57 7.50
C LEU A 63 -1.35 -13.21 7.11
N ARG A 64 -1.37 -13.95 6.00
CA ARG A 64 -2.58 -14.62 5.48
C ARG A 64 -3.22 -15.60 6.46
N THR A 65 -2.43 -16.23 7.32
CA THR A 65 -2.90 -17.25 8.25
C THR A 65 -2.24 -17.11 9.62
N LYS A 66 -2.96 -17.51 10.66
CA LYS A 66 -2.42 -17.58 12.01
C LYS A 66 -1.37 -18.70 12.07
N PRO A 67 -0.25 -18.52 12.79
CA PRO A 67 0.68 -19.60 13.09
C PRO A 67 -0.05 -20.82 13.68
N ALA A 68 0.34 -22.01 13.23
CA ALA A 68 -0.21 -23.26 13.72
C ALA A 68 0.63 -23.82 14.86
N PHE A 69 0.01 -24.40 15.88
CA PHE A 69 0.72 -25.10 16.95
C PHE A 69 1.12 -26.49 16.47
N ILE A 70 2.42 -26.80 16.53
CA ILE A 70 2.91 -28.16 16.26
C ILE A 70 3.30 -28.79 17.61
N GLY A 71 2.39 -29.58 18.16
CA GLY A 71 2.67 -30.47 19.29
C GLY A 71 2.37 -29.93 20.68
N LYS A 72 2.73 -30.73 21.69
CA LYS A 72 2.59 -30.41 23.12
C LYS A 72 3.83 -29.68 23.61
N THR A 73 3.69 -28.98 24.73
CA THR A 73 4.79 -28.31 25.42
C THR A 73 5.92 -29.29 25.74
N ASN A 74 7.15 -28.92 25.41
CA ASN A 74 8.35 -29.70 25.71
C ASN A 74 8.64 -29.68 27.22
N LEU A 75 9.55 -30.55 27.69
CA LEU A 75 9.93 -30.66 29.10
C LEU A 75 10.43 -29.34 29.72
N ASP A 76 11.00 -28.45 28.90
CA ASP A 76 11.49 -27.13 29.31
C ASP A 76 10.42 -26.02 29.25
N GLY A 77 9.14 -26.37 29.03
CA GLY A 77 8.05 -25.40 28.95
C GLY A 77 7.90 -24.68 27.60
N MET A 78 8.69 -25.06 26.59
CA MET A 78 8.65 -24.46 25.25
C MET A 78 7.57 -25.07 24.35
N ILE A 79 7.06 -24.26 23.41
CA ILE A 79 6.06 -24.67 22.41
C ILE A 79 6.61 -24.40 21.01
N THR A 80 6.48 -25.37 20.11
CA THR A 80 6.85 -25.21 18.69
C THR A 80 5.65 -24.70 17.90
N VAL A 81 5.87 -23.64 17.11
CA VAL A 81 4.86 -23.08 16.21
C VAL A 81 5.34 -23.13 14.77
N GLN A 82 4.42 -23.45 13.86
CA GLN A 82 4.62 -23.29 12.42
C GLN A 82 4.22 -21.87 12.03
N LEU A 83 5.17 -21.11 11.50
CA LEU A 83 4.86 -19.84 10.87
C LEU A 83 4.35 -20.09 9.44
N PRO A 84 3.43 -19.26 8.92
CA PRO A 84 3.07 -19.27 7.51
C PRO A 84 4.30 -19.02 6.63
N GLU A 85 4.30 -19.59 5.43
CA GLU A 85 5.33 -19.29 4.44
C GLU A 85 5.27 -17.81 4.07
N VAL A 86 6.42 -17.14 4.16
CA VAL A 86 6.59 -15.75 3.74
C VAL A 86 7.14 -15.76 2.32
N PRO A 87 6.48 -15.13 1.33
CA PRO A 87 7.05 -14.98 0.00
C PRO A 87 8.40 -14.28 0.10
N ALA A 88 9.46 -14.88 -0.46
CA ALA A 88 10.77 -14.26 -0.51
C ALA A 88 10.67 -13.00 -1.38
N ASN A 89 10.98 -11.83 -0.80
CA ASN A 89 10.99 -10.59 -1.55
C ASN A 89 12.06 -10.63 -2.64
N GLU A 90 11.68 -10.42 -3.90
CA GLU A 90 12.56 -9.77 -4.85
C GLU A 90 12.83 -8.36 -4.31
N ASN A 91 14.10 -8.04 -4.05
CA ASN A 91 14.57 -6.79 -3.47
C ASN A 91 13.69 -5.59 -3.84
N ILE A 92 13.03 -5.00 -2.82
CA ILE A 92 12.39 -3.69 -2.94
C ILE A 92 13.54 -2.69 -3.09
N LYS A 93 13.81 -2.24 -4.32
CA LYS A 93 14.83 -1.22 -4.60
C LYS A 93 14.38 0.16 -4.14
#